data_AF-A0A502L9L0-F1
#
_entry.id   AF-A0A502L9L0-F1
#
_cell.length_a   1.000
_cell.length_b   1.000
_cell.length_c   1.000
_cell.angle_alpha   90.00
_cell.angle_beta   90.00
_cell.angle_gamma   90.00
#
_symmetry.space_group_name_H-M   'P 1'
#
loop_
_entity.id
_entity.type
_entity.pdbx_description
1 polymer ?
#
loop_
_entity_poly.entity_id
_entity_poly.type
_entity_poly.pdbx_seq_one_letter_code
_entity_poly.pdbx_strand_id
1 'polypeptide(L)'
;MKEFNLDAALNGEPVKLACGRKAYILYDLSRYPELLKHANRRPLNGLVMSDCEENDCYPASWLSDGKNSFDQDNVIGMWEDPKISAKDLPRPFYPEESSDYFYILDGKVIYNSNYCNNNIISRQRAINGQCFRTKQDAQKWLDFMKSMME
;
A
#
# COMPACT_ATOMS: atom_id res chain seq x y z
N MET A 1 -12.66 4.99 8.28
CA MET A 1 -12.40 5.57 6.95
C MET A 1 -12.47 7.06 7.11
N LYS A 2 -11.37 7.77 6.86
CA LYS A 2 -11.31 9.24 6.86
C LYS A 2 -12.26 9.79 5.79
N GLU A 3 -13.17 10.70 6.16
CA GLU A 3 -14.12 11.32 5.23
C GLU A 3 -13.41 12.07 4.10
N PHE A 4 -14.03 12.13 2.93
CA PHE A 4 -13.47 12.82 1.76
C PHE A 4 -13.31 14.31 2.04
N ASN A 5 -12.10 14.83 1.82
CA ASN A 5 -11.76 16.24 1.94
C ASN A 5 -11.15 16.73 0.63
N LEU A 6 -11.88 17.57 -0.09
CA LEU A 6 -11.48 18.07 -1.40
C LEU A 6 -10.22 18.95 -1.34
N ASP A 7 -10.10 19.82 -0.33
CA ASP A 7 -8.94 20.70 -0.20
C ASP A 7 -7.66 19.92 0.07
N ALA A 8 -7.74 18.91 0.97
CA ALA A 8 -6.63 18.00 1.21
C ALA A 8 -6.25 17.23 -0.06
N ALA A 9 -7.26 16.73 -0.80
CA ALA A 9 -7.03 15.99 -2.04
C ALA A 9 -6.32 16.85 -3.11
N LEU A 10 -6.78 18.09 -3.30
CA LEU A 10 -6.15 19.04 -4.23
C LEU A 10 -4.76 19.50 -3.78
N ASN A 11 -4.44 19.40 -2.50
CA ASN A 11 -3.09 19.61 -1.94
C ASN A 11 -2.19 18.37 -2.05
N GLY A 12 -2.65 17.31 -2.72
CA GLY A 12 -1.85 16.11 -3.02
C GLY A 12 -2.07 14.94 -2.06
N GLU A 13 -2.95 15.04 -1.07
CA GLU A 13 -3.34 13.86 -0.29
C GLU A 13 -4.15 12.88 -1.16
N PRO A 14 -3.83 11.57 -1.15
CA PRO A 14 -4.55 10.60 -1.95
C PRO A 14 -5.96 10.33 -1.42
N VAL A 15 -6.84 9.88 -2.32
CA VAL A 15 -8.21 9.46 -2.00
C VAL A 15 -8.39 7.95 -2.18
N LYS A 16 -9.37 7.39 -1.48
CA LYS A 16 -9.77 5.98 -1.59
C LYS A 16 -11.01 5.86 -2.45
N LEU A 17 -10.94 4.99 -3.46
CA LEU A 17 -12.05 4.66 -4.33
C LEU A 17 -12.89 3.50 -3.78
N ALA A 18 -14.14 3.38 -4.25
CA ALA A 18 -15.05 2.31 -3.86
C ALA A 18 -14.51 0.91 -4.19
N CYS A 19 -13.73 0.77 -5.27
CA CYS A 19 -13.01 -0.45 -5.63
C CYS A 19 -11.82 -0.76 -4.71
N GLY A 20 -11.50 0.11 -3.75
CA GLY A 20 -10.37 -0.04 -2.83
C GLY A 20 -9.04 0.51 -3.37
N ARG A 21 -9.02 1.05 -4.61
CA ARG A 21 -7.82 1.65 -5.21
C ARG A 21 -7.51 3.04 -4.66
N LYS A 22 -6.23 3.40 -4.78
CA LYS A 22 -5.71 4.73 -4.50
C LYS A 22 -5.87 5.63 -5.72
N ALA A 23 -6.23 6.90 -5.52
CA ALA A 23 -6.25 7.90 -6.58
C ALA A 23 -5.74 9.25 -6.09
N TYR A 24 -5.34 10.10 -7.03
CA TYR A 24 -4.89 11.46 -6.78
C TYR A 24 -5.74 12.43 -7.58
N ILE A 25 -6.31 13.44 -6.91
CA ILE A 25 -7.01 14.55 -7.57
C ILE A 25 -5.97 15.63 -7.84
N LEU A 26 -5.78 15.98 -9.11
CA LEU A 26 -4.69 16.86 -9.54
C LEU A 26 -5.15 18.28 -9.83
N TYR A 27 -6.37 18.42 -10.37
CA TYR A 27 -6.89 19.73 -10.74
C TYR A 27 -8.42 19.78 -10.70
N ASP A 28 -8.91 20.97 -10.39
CA ASP A 28 -10.33 21.34 -10.42
C ASP A 28 -10.58 22.30 -11.60
N LEU A 29 -11.18 21.77 -12.66
CA LEU A 29 -11.52 22.53 -13.87
C LEU A 29 -12.64 23.55 -13.66
N SER A 30 -13.34 23.56 -12.52
CA SER A 30 -14.33 24.61 -12.23
C SER A 30 -13.70 26.01 -12.20
N ARG A 31 -12.38 26.08 -11.96
CA ARG A 31 -11.57 27.31 -11.98
C ARG A 31 -11.36 27.88 -13.39
N TYR A 32 -11.65 27.09 -14.43
CA TYR A 32 -11.43 27.43 -15.84
C TYR A 32 -12.72 27.23 -16.64
N PRO A 33 -13.65 28.20 -16.63
CA PRO A 33 -14.98 28.07 -17.24
C PRO A 33 -14.94 27.64 -18.72
N GLU A 34 -13.94 28.11 -19.46
CA GLU A 34 -13.69 27.77 -20.87
C GLU A 34 -13.34 26.30 -21.10
N LEU A 35 -12.72 25.64 -20.11
CA LEU A 35 -12.36 24.22 -20.15
C LEU A 35 -13.48 23.35 -19.59
N LEU A 36 -14.24 23.85 -18.60
CA LEU A 36 -15.30 23.11 -17.93
C LEU A 36 -16.37 22.57 -18.91
N LYS A 37 -16.64 23.30 -20.00
CA LYS A 37 -17.57 22.88 -21.07
C LYS A 37 -17.16 21.55 -21.74
N HIS A 38 -15.88 21.19 -21.68
CA HIS A 38 -15.33 19.95 -22.22
C HIS A 38 -15.21 18.84 -21.17
N ALA A 39 -15.42 19.15 -19.89
CA ALA A 39 -15.22 18.22 -18.78
C ALA A 39 -16.45 17.35 -18.45
N ASN A 40 -17.48 17.31 -19.32
CA ASN A 40 -18.71 16.54 -19.10
C ASN A 40 -19.33 16.71 -17.69
N ARG A 41 -19.27 17.94 -17.15
CA ARG A 41 -19.73 18.29 -15.80
C ARG A 41 -18.99 17.61 -14.63
N ARG A 42 -17.82 16.99 -14.86
CA ARG A 42 -16.93 16.43 -13.82
C ARG A 42 -15.67 17.28 -13.72
N PRO A 43 -15.67 18.33 -12.88
CA PRO A 43 -14.59 19.30 -12.86
C PRO A 43 -13.31 18.74 -12.25
N LEU A 44 -13.41 17.78 -11.33
CA LEU A 44 -12.23 17.20 -10.68
C LEU A 44 -11.60 16.16 -11.59
N ASN A 45 -10.30 16.24 -11.80
CA ASN A 45 -9.56 15.33 -12.66
C ASN A 45 -8.29 14.87 -11.99
N GLY A 46 -7.85 13.68 -12.36
CA GLY A 46 -6.68 13.07 -11.74
C GLY A 46 -6.37 11.68 -12.27
N LEU A 47 -5.63 10.92 -11.47
CA LEU A 47 -5.12 9.62 -11.83
C LEU A 47 -5.55 8.57 -10.81
N VAL A 48 -6.03 7.43 -11.29
CA VAL A 48 -6.28 6.23 -10.49
C VAL A 48 -5.08 5.32 -10.61
N MET A 49 -4.54 4.89 -9.48
CA MET A 49 -3.45 3.91 -9.43
C MET A 49 -4.00 2.54 -9.76
N SER A 50 -3.25 1.79 -10.56
CA SER A 50 -3.57 0.44 -11.00
C SER A 50 -2.46 -0.50 -10.56
N ASP A 51 -2.82 -1.74 -10.25
CA ASP A 51 -1.86 -2.78 -9.85
C ASP A 51 -1.23 -3.49 -11.07
N CYS A 52 -1.54 -3.04 -12.29
CA CYS A 52 -1.02 -3.62 -13.52
C CYS A 52 0.32 -2.97 -13.90
N GLU A 53 1.39 -3.77 -13.96
CA GLU A 53 2.77 -3.33 -14.29
C GLU A 53 2.91 -2.63 -15.66
N GLU A 54 1.99 -2.86 -16.60
CA GLU A 54 2.00 -2.23 -17.93
C GLU A 54 1.27 -0.88 -17.97
N ASN A 55 0.40 -0.61 -17.01
CA ASN A 55 -0.40 0.62 -16.90
C ASN A 55 -0.60 0.94 -15.42
N ASP A 56 0.44 1.51 -14.81
CA ASP A 56 0.49 1.83 -13.38
C ASP A 56 -0.57 2.87 -12.95
N CYS A 57 -1.17 3.59 -13.91
CA CYS A 57 -2.30 4.48 -13.65
C CYS A 57 -3.16 4.74 -14.90
N TYR A 58 -4.39 5.24 -14.68
CA TYR A 58 -5.26 5.75 -15.74
C TYR A 58 -5.95 7.06 -15.33
N PRO A 59 -6.28 7.94 -16.29
CA PRO A 59 -6.97 9.20 -15.98
C PRO A 59 -8.44 8.95 -15.59
N ALA A 60 -8.92 9.73 -14.63
CA ALA A 60 -10.32 9.73 -14.22
C ALA A 60 -10.80 11.13 -13.85
N SER A 61 -12.12 11.31 -13.87
CA SER A 61 -12.78 12.57 -13.55
C SER A 61 -13.94 12.35 -12.60
N TRP A 62 -14.14 13.29 -11.66
CA TRP A 62 -15.16 13.22 -10.63
C TRP A 62 -15.99 14.51 -10.54
N LEU A 63 -17.20 14.36 -10.00
CA LEU A 63 -18.00 15.48 -9.50
C LEU A 63 -17.36 16.07 -8.24
N SER A 64 -17.79 17.27 -7.85
CA SER A 64 -17.32 17.92 -6.62
C SER A 64 -17.60 17.12 -5.36
N ASP A 65 -18.60 16.23 -5.38
CA ASP A 65 -18.93 15.29 -4.29
C ASP A 65 -18.15 13.97 -4.37
N GLY A 66 -17.19 13.84 -5.30
CA GLY A 66 -16.34 12.66 -5.45
C GLY A 66 -16.94 11.54 -6.29
N LYS A 67 -18.14 11.70 -6.87
CA LYS A 67 -18.73 10.67 -7.75
C LYS A 67 -18.06 10.60 -9.11
N ASN A 68 -17.86 9.41 -9.64
CA ASN A 68 -17.37 9.10 -10.98
C ASN A 68 -18.54 8.65 -11.89
N SER A 69 -18.26 8.38 -13.16
CA SER A 69 -19.19 7.72 -14.09
C SER A 69 -19.30 6.22 -13.84
N PHE A 70 -18.24 5.62 -13.29
CA PHE A 70 -18.24 4.24 -12.84
C PHE A 70 -18.30 4.20 -11.32
N ASP A 71 -19.29 3.52 -10.76
CA ASP A 71 -19.50 3.52 -9.30
C ASP A 71 -18.30 2.98 -8.51
N GLN A 72 -17.55 2.05 -9.12
CA GLN A 72 -16.32 1.50 -8.56
C GLN A 72 -15.22 2.56 -8.35
N ASP A 73 -15.25 3.65 -9.12
CA ASP A 73 -14.28 4.74 -9.06
C ASP A 73 -14.83 5.94 -8.28
N ASN A 74 -15.98 5.81 -7.59
CA ASN A 74 -16.44 6.84 -6.66
C ASN A 74 -15.43 7.02 -5.53
N VAL A 75 -15.11 8.27 -5.20
CA VAL A 75 -14.33 8.61 -4.00
C VAL A 75 -15.22 8.37 -2.78
N ILE A 76 -14.78 7.47 -1.90
CA ILE A 76 -15.51 7.13 -0.67
C ILE A 76 -14.86 7.71 0.59
N GLY A 77 -13.65 8.25 0.48
CA GLY A 77 -12.92 8.85 1.59
C GLY A 77 -11.49 9.24 1.21
N MET A 78 -10.73 9.74 2.16
CA MET A 78 -9.29 9.91 1.98
C MET A 78 -8.58 8.56 2.05
N TRP A 79 -7.46 8.43 1.35
CA TRP A 79 -6.60 7.26 1.44
C TRP A 79 -5.94 7.21 2.81
N GLU A 80 -6.06 6.07 3.47
CA GLU A 80 -5.31 5.72 4.67
C GLU A 80 -4.41 4.57 4.26
N ASP A 81 -3.11 4.67 4.53
CA ASP A 81 -2.21 3.57 4.20
C ASP A 81 -2.68 2.29 4.89
N PRO A 82 -2.62 1.14 4.20
CA PRO A 82 -3.09 -0.13 4.76
C PRO A 82 -2.34 -0.39 6.07
N LYS A 83 -3.05 -0.28 7.19
CA LYS A 83 -2.51 -0.69 8.48
C LYS A 83 -2.47 -2.20 8.49
N ILE A 84 -1.32 -2.77 8.19
CA ILE A 84 -1.08 -4.20 8.37
C ILE A 84 -1.31 -4.49 9.86
N SER A 85 -2.26 -5.37 10.18
CA SER A 85 -2.51 -5.73 11.57
C SER A 85 -1.44 -6.70 12.05
N ALA A 86 -0.94 -6.51 13.27
CA ALA A 86 -0.03 -7.46 13.89
C ALA A 86 -0.63 -8.89 13.99
N LYS A 87 -1.96 -9.01 13.96
CA LYS A 87 -2.67 -10.31 13.96
C LYS A 87 -2.59 -11.05 12.62
N ASP A 88 -2.39 -10.32 11.53
CA ASP A 88 -2.32 -10.87 10.17
C ASP A 88 -0.89 -11.26 9.78
N LEU A 89 0.07 -10.98 10.67
CA LEU A 89 1.47 -11.34 10.45
C LEU A 89 1.68 -12.85 10.59
N PRO A 90 2.44 -13.45 9.67
CA PRO A 90 2.75 -14.87 9.74
C PRO A 90 3.57 -15.15 10.99
N ARG A 91 3.27 -16.27 11.67
CA ARG A 91 4.02 -16.65 12.87
C ARG A 91 5.45 -17.06 12.47
N PRO A 92 6.47 -16.50 13.12
CA PRO A 92 7.83 -17.04 13.03
C PRO A 92 7.87 -18.49 13.50
N PHE A 93 8.93 -19.20 13.15
CA PHE A 93 9.14 -20.58 13.59
C PHE A 93 10.58 -20.80 14.04
N TYR A 94 10.78 -21.89 14.79
CA TYR A 94 12.11 -22.35 15.15
C TYR A 94 12.61 -23.32 14.07
N PRO A 95 13.67 -23.01 13.31
CA PRO A 95 14.16 -23.89 12.26
C PRO A 95 14.80 -25.18 12.82
N GLU A 96 14.73 -26.24 12.04
CA GLU A 96 15.46 -27.49 12.31
C GLU A 96 16.93 -27.37 11.88
N GLU A 97 17.83 -28.17 12.45
CA GLU A 97 19.23 -28.19 12.02
C GLU A 97 19.33 -28.45 10.52
N SER A 98 20.17 -27.68 9.83
CA SER A 98 20.34 -27.74 8.38
C SER A 98 19.12 -27.41 7.52
N SER A 99 18.10 -26.78 8.10
CA SER A 99 16.95 -26.28 7.34
C SER A 99 17.17 -24.86 6.82
N ASP A 100 16.44 -24.56 5.75
CA ASP A 100 16.37 -23.25 5.12
C ASP A 100 15.42 -22.31 5.87
N TYR A 101 15.74 -21.02 5.87
CA TYR A 101 14.82 -19.99 6.36
C TYR A 101 15.14 -18.61 5.78
N PHE A 102 14.15 -17.72 5.86
CA PHE A 102 14.29 -16.31 5.54
C PHE A 102 14.35 -15.48 6.82
N TYR A 103 15.08 -14.37 6.78
CA TYR A 103 15.15 -13.40 7.88
C TYR A 103 15.30 -11.98 7.34
N ILE A 104 15.18 -10.97 8.21
CA ILE A 104 15.31 -9.56 7.82
C ILE A 104 16.64 -9.03 8.35
N LEU A 105 17.41 -8.37 7.50
CA LEU A 105 18.66 -7.68 7.83
C LEU A 105 18.82 -6.46 6.93
N ASP A 106 19.21 -5.32 7.51
CA ASP A 106 19.44 -4.06 6.80
C ASP A 106 18.27 -3.65 5.88
N GLY A 107 17.04 -3.85 6.36
CA GLY A 107 15.82 -3.53 5.64
C GLY A 107 15.53 -4.43 4.42
N LYS A 108 16.17 -5.61 4.34
CA LYS A 108 16.02 -6.56 3.24
C LYS A 108 15.70 -7.95 3.75
N VAL A 109 14.93 -8.71 2.96
CA VAL A 109 14.71 -10.13 3.20
C VAL A 109 15.90 -10.93 2.67
N ILE A 110 16.53 -11.70 3.54
CA ILE A 110 17.70 -12.53 3.26
C ILE A 110 17.34 -14.00 3.40
N TYR A 111 17.93 -14.84 2.56
CA TYR A 111 17.83 -16.29 2.61
C TYR A 111 19.05 -16.89 3.31
N ASN A 112 18.83 -17.88 4.17
CA ASN A 112 19.87 -18.74 4.71
C ASN A 112 19.53 -20.20 4.40
N SER A 113 20.45 -20.92 3.76
CA SER A 113 20.31 -22.32 3.36
C SER A 113 20.70 -23.32 4.45
N ASN A 114 21.12 -22.85 5.63
CA ASN A 114 21.59 -23.74 6.68
C ASN A 114 21.42 -23.09 8.06
N TYR A 115 20.35 -23.48 8.76
CA TYR A 115 20.26 -23.23 10.19
C TYR A 115 21.26 -24.11 10.94
N CYS A 116 22.10 -23.48 11.79
CA CYS A 116 23.01 -24.20 12.65
C CYS A 116 22.84 -23.75 14.09
N ASN A 117 22.44 -24.67 14.97
CA ASN A 117 22.22 -24.36 16.38
C ASN A 117 23.53 -23.95 17.08
N ASN A 118 24.68 -24.46 16.65
CA ASN A 118 25.98 -24.06 17.20
C ASN A 118 26.46 -22.68 16.73
N ASN A 119 25.85 -22.12 15.66
CA ASN A 119 26.10 -20.77 15.23
C ASN A 119 25.27 -19.78 16.07
N ILE A 120 25.95 -18.89 16.80
CA ILE A 120 25.29 -17.95 17.71
C ILE A 120 24.29 -17.02 16.99
N ILE A 121 24.60 -16.62 15.75
CA ILE A 121 23.76 -15.70 14.96
C ILE A 121 22.48 -16.44 14.52
N SER A 122 22.61 -17.65 14.00
CA SER A 122 21.46 -18.48 13.62
C SER A 122 20.55 -18.77 14.81
N ARG A 123 21.14 -19.18 15.94
CA ARG A 123 20.40 -19.44 17.18
C ARG A 123 19.66 -18.19 17.68
N GLN A 124 20.32 -17.03 17.69
CA GLN A 124 19.72 -15.79 18.18
C GLN A 124 18.53 -15.36 17.31
N ARG A 125 18.62 -15.51 15.99
CA ARG A 125 17.51 -15.24 15.07
C ARG A 125 16.30 -16.11 15.36
N ALA A 126 16.50 -17.41 15.61
CA ALA A 126 15.42 -18.32 15.95
C ALA A 126 14.76 -17.96 17.29
N ILE A 127 15.55 -17.68 18.32
CA ILE A 127 15.03 -17.29 19.65
C ILE A 127 14.26 -15.96 19.60
N ASN A 128 14.72 -15.02 18.76
CA ASN A 128 14.08 -13.72 18.60
C ASN A 128 12.87 -13.74 17.65
N GLY A 129 12.47 -14.91 17.14
CA GLY A 129 11.35 -15.02 16.20
C GLY A 129 11.60 -14.32 14.86
N GLN A 130 12.83 -14.36 14.36
CA GLN A 130 13.23 -13.71 13.11
C GLN A 130 13.38 -14.69 11.93
N CYS A 131 12.90 -15.93 12.09
CA CYS A 131 12.97 -16.96 11.07
C CYS A 131 11.59 -17.19 10.44
N PHE A 132 11.53 -17.06 9.11
CA PHE A 132 10.31 -17.17 8.30
C PHE A 132 10.45 -18.29 7.27
N ARG A 133 9.35 -19.01 7.02
CA ARG A 133 9.34 -20.16 6.09
C ARG A 133 9.46 -19.72 4.63
N THR A 134 8.92 -18.54 4.32
CA THR A 134 8.89 -18.04 2.94
C THR A 134 9.40 -16.60 2.87
N LYS A 135 9.90 -16.21 1.70
CA LYS A 135 10.26 -14.82 1.39
C LYS A 135 9.07 -13.88 1.58
N GLN A 136 7.87 -14.32 1.19
CA GLN A 136 6.64 -13.53 1.31
C GLN A 136 6.29 -13.26 2.78
N ASP A 137 6.47 -14.24 3.66
CA ASP A 137 6.20 -14.06 5.08
C ASP A 137 7.16 -13.03 5.72
N ALA A 138 8.45 -13.13 5.40
CA ALA A 138 9.45 -12.15 5.83
C ALA A 138 9.15 -10.76 5.26
N GLN A 139 8.69 -10.68 4.01
CA GLN A 139 8.33 -9.42 3.36
C GLN A 139 7.14 -8.75 4.06
N LYS A 140 6.10 -9.51 4.45
CA LYS A 140 4.97 -8.96 5.23
C LYS A 140 5.41 -8.33 6.55
N TRP A 141 6.37 -8.95 7.24
CA TRP A 141 6.95 -8.36 8.45
C TRP A 141 7.75 -7.09 8.16
N LEU A 142 8.53 -7.07 7.09
CA LEU A 142 9.27 -5.88 6.67
C LEU A 142 8.34 -4.72 6.31
N ASP A 143 7.28 -4.99 5.56
CA ASP A 143 6.28 -3.99 5.16
C ASP A 143 5.50 -3.47 6.38
N PHE A 144 5.14 -4.35 7.31
CA PHE A 144 4.55 -3.96 8.59
C PHE A 144 5.47 -3.04 9.38
N MET A 145 6.75 -3.39 9.56
CA MET A 145 7.70 -2.52 10.27
C MET A 145 7.84 -1.15 9.61
N LYS A 146 7.90 -1.08 8.26
CA LYS A 146 7.92 0.19 7.52
C LYS A 146 6.64 1.00 7.70
N SER A 147 5.48 0.34 7.75
CA SER A 147 4.19 1.01 7.99
C SER A 147 4.06 1.62 9.39
N MET A 148 4.93 1.23 10.32
CA MET A 148 4.97 1.72 11.69
C MET A 148 6.03 2.83 11.90
N MET A 149 6.79 3.20 10.87
CA MET A 149 7.76 4.30 10.94
C MET A 149 7.05 5.66 10.88
N GLU A 150 7.51 6.62 11.69
CA GLU A 150 7.07 8.03 11.68
C GLU A 150 7.71 8.83 10.53
#